data_AF-A0A376KMT5-F1
#
_entry.id   AF-A0A376KMT5-F1
#
_cell.length_a   1.000
_cell.length_b   1.000
_cell.length_c   1.000
_cell.angle_alpha   90.00
_cell.angle_beta   90.00
_cell.angle_gamma   90.00
#
_symmetry.space_group_name_H-M   'P 1'
#
loop_
_entity.id
_entity.type
_entity.pdbx_description
1 polymer ?
#
loop_
_entity_poly.entity_id
_entity_poly.type
_entity_poly.pdbx_seq_one_letter_code
_entity_poly.pdbx_strand_id
1 'polypeptide(L)' 'MKALSKLKAEEGIWMTDVPVPELGHNDLLIKIRKTAICGTDVHIYNWG' A
#
# COMPACT_ATOMS: atom_id res chain seq x y z
N MET A 1 -10.47 -3.08 4.45
CA MET A 1 -10.26 -2.11 3.36
C MET A 1 -9.16 -2.64 2.47
N LYS A 2 -9.29 -2.48 1.14
CA LYS A 2 -8.34 -3.03 0.20
C LYS A 2 -7.03 -2.22 0.19
N ALA A 3 -5.90 -2.92 0.25
CA ALA A 3 -4.57 -2.35 0.16
C ALA A 3 -3.67 -3.22 -0.74
N LEU A 4 -2.75 -2.58 -1.47
CA LEU A 4 -1.66 -3.27 -2.16
C LEU A 4 -0.45 -3.34 -1.24
N SER A 5 0.02 -4.55 -0.92
CA SER A 5 1.10 -4.79 0.04
C SER A 5 2.13 -5.79 -0.48
N LYS A 6 3.41 -5.56 -0.20
CA LYS A 6 4.51 -6.52 -0.43
C LYS A 6 4.54 -7.51 0.74
N LEU A 7 3.93 -8.68 0.56
CA LEU A 7 3.76 -9.68 1.63
C LEU A 7 4.86 -10.74 1.64
N LYS A 8 5.64 -10.83 0.57
CA LYS A 8 6.70 -11.81 0.39
C LYS A 8 7.92 -11.16 -0.25
N ALA A 9 9.10 -11.69 0.05
CA ALA A 9 10.36 -11.31 -0.58
C ALA A 9 10.53 -12.05 -1.92
N GLU A 10 9.60 -11.81 -2.84
CA GLU A 10 9.64 -12.30 -4.23
C GLU A 10 9.01 -11.24 -5.14
N GLU A 11 9.24 -11.31 -6.45
CA GLU A 11 8.63 -10.39 -7.41
C GLU A 11 7.10 -10.37 -7.28
N GLY A 12 6.52 -9.17 -7.29
CA GLY A 12 5.08 -8.96 -7.22
C GLY A 12 4.61 -8.12 -6.03
N ILE A 13 3.30 -7.91 -5.98
CA ILE A 13 2.56 -7.24 -4.91
C ILE A 13 1.16 -7.86 -4.82
N TRP A 14 0.52 -7.82 -3.65
CA TRP A 14 -0.75 -8.50 -3.43
C TRP A 14 -1.81 -7.54 -2.90
N MET A 15 -3.04 -7.69 -3.43
CA MET A 15 -4.21 -7.02 -2.88
C MET A 15 -4.68 -7.80 -1.64
N THR A 16 -4.79 -7.11 -0.52
CA THR A 16 -5.22 -7.68 0.76
C THR A 16 -6.26 -6.78 1.42
N ASP A 17 -7.06 -7.36 2.33
CA ASP A 17 -7.96 -6.62 3.20
C ASP A 17 -7.28 -6.34 4.54
N VAL A 18 -7.22 -5.07 4.91
CA VAL A 18 -6.66 -4.58 6.18
C VAL A 18 -7.72 -3.80 6.99
N PRO A 19 -7.62 -3.71 8.32
CA PRO A 19 -8.52 -2.86 9.10
C PRO A 19 -8.36 -1.37 8.72
N VAL A 20 -9.37 -0.55 9.05
CA VAL A 20 -9.22 0.91 8.98
C VAL A 20 -8.25 1.32 10.10
N PRO A 21 -7.25 2.19 9.82
CA PRO A 21 -6.26 2.57 10.83
C PRO A 21 -6.89 3.40 11.96
N GLU A 22 -6.34 3.26 13.16
CA GLU A 22 -6.64 4.12 14.30
C GLU A 22 -5.87 5.44 14.19
N LEU A 23 -6.45 6.54 14.68
CA LEU A 23 -5.86 7.88 14.60
C LEU A 23 -5.33 8.33 15.96
N GLY A 24 -4.07 8.76 15.98
CA GLY A 24 -3.47 9.49 17.10
C GLY A 24 -3.82 10.99 17.06
N HIS A 25 -3.25 11.73 18.02
CA HIS A 25 -3.54 13.16 18.22
C HIS A 25 -3.30 14.05 16.99
N ASN A 26 -2.31 13.71 16.16
CA ASN A 26 -1.88 14.52 15.01
C ASN A 26 -2.04 13.81 13.66
N ASP A 27 -2.81 12.72 13.61
CA ASP A 27 -2.98 11.94 12.38
C ASP A 27 -4.19 12.43 11.56
N LEU A 28 -4.10 12.24 10.24
CA LEU A 28 -5.21 12.48 9.32
C LEU A 28 -5.63 11.17 8.66
N LEU A 29 -6.93 10.85 8.72
CA LEU A 29 -7.50 9.75 7.94
C LEU A 29 -7.93 10.24 6.57
N ILE A 30 -7.17 9.84 5.53
CA ILE A 30 -7.41 10.28 4.16
C ILE A 30 -8.10 9.16 3.37
N LYS A 31 -9.26 9.46 2.78
CA LYS A 31 -9.95 8.55 1.86
C LYS A 31 -9.38 8.70 0.44
N ILE A 32 -8.52 7.77 0.04
CA ILE A 32 -7.96 7.73 -1.32
C ILE A 32 -9.07 7.44 -2.34
N ARG A 33 -9.20 8.30 -3.36
CA ARG A 33 -10.13 8.12 -4.49
C ARG A 33 -9.42 7.67 -5.77
N LYS A 34 -8.19 8.14 -5.97
CA LYS A 34 -7.31 7.83 -7.11
C LYS A 34 -5.87 7.87 -6.62
N THR A 35 -5.02 7.04 -7.20
CA THR A 35 -3.57 7.04 -6.99
C THR A 35 -2.88 6.80 -8.34
N ALA A 36 -1.58 7.06 -8.41
CA ALA A 36 -0.75 6.80 -9.57
C ALA A 36 0.43 5.88 -9.18
N ILE A 37 1.08 5.30 -10.18
CA ILE A 37 2.27 4.46 -10.03
C ILE A 37 3.48 5.28 -10.51
N CYS A 38 4.55 5.26 -9.74
CA CYS A 38 5.83 5.89 -10.09
C CYS A 38 6.95 4.86 -10.22
N GLY A 39 8.15 5.29 -10.62
CA GLY A 39 9.30 4.39 -10.80
C GLY A 39 9.67 3.60 -9.54
N THR A 40 9.53 4.21 -8.35
CA THR A 40 9.80 3.53 -7.07
C THR A 40 8.85 2.36 -6.84
N ASP A 41 7.58 2.48 -7.22
CA ASP A 41 6.61 1.38 -7.10
C ASP A 41 6.99 0.20 -8.00
N VAL A 42 7.50 0.49 -9.21
CA VAL A 42 8.01 -0.54 -10.14
C VAL A 42 9.25 -1.22 -9.57
N HIS A 43 10.17 -0.47 -8.93
CA HIS A 43 11.31 -1.06 -8.24
C HIS A 43 10.89 -2.00 -7.10
N ILE A 44 9.86 -1.65 -6.32
CA ILE A 44 9.32 -2.50 -5.26
C ILE A 44 8.66 -3.76 -5.83
N TYR A 45 7.91 -3.62 -6.94
CA TYR A 45 7.29 -4.75 -7.62
C TYR A 45 8.34 -5.75 -8.11
N ASN A 46 9.36 -5.28 -8.82
CA ASN A 46 10.44 -6.11 -9.38
C ASN A 46 11.47 -6.59 -8.35
N TRP A 47 11.40 -6.11 -7.10
CA TRP A 47 12.29 -6.57 -6.03
C TRP A 47 11.98 -8.03 -5.65
N GLY A 48 13.01 -8.86 -5.59
CA GLY A 48 12.98 -10.28 -5.23
C GLY A 48 14.35 -10.75 -4.76
#